data_AF-A0A521HKX1-F1
#
_entry.id   AF-A0A521HKX1-F1
#
_cell.length_a   1.000
_cell.length_b   1.000
_cell.length_c   1.000
_cell.angle_alpha   90.00
_cell.angle_beta   90.00
_cell.angle_gamma   90.00
#
_symmetry.space_group_name_H-M   'P 1'
#
loop_
_entity.id
_entity.type
_entity.pdbx_description
1 polymer ?
#
loop_
_entity_poly.entity_id
_entity_poly.type
_entity_poly.pdbx_seq_one_letter_code
_entity_poly.pdbx_strand_id
1 'polypeptide(L)' 'MTSPSILLMAGSARRESLARRLALACVSPLQHAGAEVNLVELADYPAPLYHGDLEAES' A
#
# COMPACT_ATOMS: atom_id res chain seq x y z
N MET A 1 -4.36 -19.39 16.93
CA MET A 1 -5.10 -18.68 15.86
C MET A 1 -4.08 -17.98 14.99
N THR A 2 -4.20 -18.04 13.67
CA THR A 2 -3.29 -17.32 12.77
C THR A 2 -3.72 -15.86 12.68
N SER A 3 -2.79 -14.93 12.92
CA SER A 3 -3.03 -13.50 12.69
C SER A 3 -3.22 -13.23 11.20
N PRO A 4 -4.25 -12.48 10.77
CA PRO A 4 -4.41 -12.11 9.37
C PRO A 4 -3.28 -11.18 8.94
N SER A 5 -2.64 -11.50 7.81
CA SER A 5 -1.64 -10.64 7.17
C SER A 5 -2.33 -9.65 6.23
N ILE A 6 -2.19 -8.35 6.50
CA ILE A 6 -2.84 -7.26 5.77
C ILE A 6 -1.79 -6.34 5.14
N LEU A 7 -1.81 -6.25 3.82
CA LEU A 7 -1.10 -5.20 3.10
C LEU A 7 -1.99 -3.95 3.06
N LEU A 8 -1.45 -2.83 3.53
CA LEU A 8 -2.14 -1.55 3.57
C LEU A 8 -1.36 -0.53 2.74
N MET A 9 -2.04 0.11 1.79
CA MET A 9 -1.41 1.05 0.88
C MET A 9 -2.42 2.10 0.44
N ALA A 10 -1.96 3.35 0.33
CA ALA A 10 -2.79 4.44 -0.17
C ALA A 10 -2.75 4.48 -1.70
N GLY A 11 -3.89 4.73 -2.35
CA GLY A 11 -3.98 4.88 -3.81
C GLY A 11 -3.35 6.16 -4.38
N SER A 12 -2.46 6.83 -3.63
CA SER A 12 -1.79 8.04 -4.08
C SER A 12 -0.42 8.18 -3.43
N ALA A 13 0.60 8.45 -4.26
CA ALA A 13 1.96 8.78 -3.82
C ALA A 13 2.16 10.28 -3.49
N ARG A 14 1.12 11.11 -3.61
CA ARG A 14 1.23 12.56 -3.31
C ARG A 14 1.52 12.75 -1.82
N ARG A 15 2.52 13.57 -1.50
CA ARG A 15 2.98 13.80 -0.11
C ARG A 15 1.85 14.20 0.85
N GLU A 16 0.90 15.02 0.39
CA GLU A 16 -0.21 15.54 1.20
C GLU A 16 -1.54 14.77 1.01
N SER A 17 -1.48 13.56 0.45
CA SER A 17 -2.65 12.71 0.26
C SER A 17 -3.39 12.42 1.58
N LEU A 18 -4.69 12.71 1.61
CA LEU A 18 -5.56 12.29 2.72
C LEU A 18 -5.64 10.76 2.82
N ALA A 19 -5.62 10.05 1.69
CA ALA A 19 -5.62 8.59 1.68
C ALA A 19 -4.35 8.01 2.34
N ARG A 20 -3.20 8.68 2.18
CA ARG A 20 -1.95 8.31 2.85
C ARG A 20 -2.05 8.47 4.37
N ARG A 21 -2.57 9.61 4.82
CA ARG A 21 -2.78 9.87 6.26
C ARG A 21 -3.77 8.86 6.86
N LEU A 22 -4.83 8.53 6.14
CA LEU A 22 -5.80 7.52 6.54
C LEU A 22 -5.17 6.12 6.63
N ALA A 23 -4.41 5.70 5.61
CA ALA A 23 -3.71 4.41 5.63
C ALA A 23 -2.78 4.30 6.84
N LEU A 24 -1.98 5.33 7.12
CA LEU A 24 -1.13 5.36 8.32
C LEU A 24 -1.94 5.24 9.63
N ALA A 25 -3.07 5.96 9.72
CA ALA A 25 -3.94 5.93 10.89
C ALA A 25 -4.60 4.56 11.13
N CYS A 26 -4.78 3.74 10.08
CA CYS A 26 -5.37 2.41 10.19
C CYS A 26 -4.41 1.33 10.72
N VAL A 27 -3.08 1.56 10.73
CA VAL A 27 -2.09 0.57 11.16
C VAL A 27 -2.32 0.13 12.62
N SER A 28 -2.40 1.08 13.55
CA SER A 28 -2.54 0.77 14.98
C SER A 28 -3.87 0.06 15.32
N PRO A 29 -5.04 0.49 14.81
CA PRO A 29 -6.29 -0.23 15.00
C PRO A 29 -6.27 -1.67 14.48
N LEU A 30 -5.66 -1.91 13.30
CA LEU A 30 -5.56 -3.25 12.71
C LEU A 30 -4.63 -4.16 13.54
N GLN A 31 -3.49 -3.62 14.00
CA GLN A 31 -2.59 -4.35 14.89
C GLN A 31 -3.25 -4.68 16.23
N HIS A 32 -4.01 -3.74 16.82
CA HIS A 32 -4.80 -4.01 18.03
C HIS A 32 -5.88 -5.08 17.84
N ALA A 33 -6.42 -5.21 16.63
CA ALA A 33 -7.35 -6.28 16.27
C ALA A 33 -6.66 -7.63 16.02
N GLY A 34 -5.34 -7.72 16.18
CA GLY A 34 -4.55 -8.94 16.04
C GLY A 34 -4.04 -9.22 14.63
N ALA A 35 -4.11 -8.25 13.72
CA ALA A 35 -3.55 -8.38 12.38
C ALA A 35 -2.05 -8.08 12.34
N GLU A 36 -1.33 -8.80 11.48
CA GLU A 36 0.00 -8.40 11.04
C GLU A 36 -0.17 -7.42 9.88
N VAL A 37 0.30 -6.18 10.03
CA VAL A 37 0.09 -5.11 9.05
C VAL A 37 1.40 -4.76 8.37
N ASN A 38 1.40 -4.80 7.04
CA ASN A 38 2.47 -4.28 6.20
C ASN A 38 2.00 -2.99 5.51
N LEU A 39 2.53 -1.84 5.94
CA LEU A 39 2.24 -0.55 5.32
C LEU A 39 3.19 -0.31 4.16
N VAL A 40 2.66 -0.10 2.96
CA VAL A 40 3.42 0.21 1.75
C VAL A 40 3.11 1.64 1.28
N GLU A 41 4.17 2.41 1.08
CA GLU A 41 4.12 3.74 0.46
C GLU A 41 4.43 3.61 -1.03
N LEU A 42 3.49 4.03 -1.89
CA LEU A 42 3.68 3.99 -3.35
C LEU A 42 4.91 4.79 -3.82
N ALA A 43 5.34 5.79 -3.04
CA ALA A 43 6.53 6.59 -3.33
C ALA A 43 7.83 5.77 -3.27
N ASP A 44 7.84 4.65 -2.54
CA ASP A 44 9.00 3.75 -2.43
C ASP A 44 9.09 2.79 -3.61
N TYR A 45 8.01 2.70 -4.42
CA TYR A 45 7.89 1.82 -5.58
C TYR A 45 7.57 2.63 -6.84
N PRO A 46 8.52 3.46 -7.32
CA PRO A 46 8.31 4.20 -8.56
C PRO A 46 8.09 3.22 -9.71
N ALA A 47 6.88 3.22 -10.27
CA ALA A 47 6.55 2.38 -11.42
C ALA A 47 6.91 3.11 -12.73
N PRO A 48 7.54 2.43 -13.70
CA PRO A 48 7.72 2.98 -15.03
C PRO A 48 6.35 3.20 -15.71
N LEU A 49 6.34 4.00 -16.78
CA LEU A 49 5.14 4.11 -17.61
C LEU A 49 4.80 2.73 -18.17
N TYR A 50 3.61 2.25 -17.86
CA TYR A 50 3.11 1.00 -18.43
C TYR A 50 2.86 1.17 -19.93
N HIS A 51 3.40 0.27 -20.73
CA HIS A 51 3.14 0.18 -22.16
C HIS A 51 2.69 -1.25 -22.50
N GLY A 52 1.41 -1.41 -22.83
CA GLY A 52 0.81 -2.73 -23.03
C GLY A 52 1.48 -3.57 -24.13
N ASP A 53 1.84 -2.93 -25.26
CA ASP A 53 2.47 -3.67 -26.35
C ASP A 53 3.88 -4.17 -26.00
N LEU A 54 4.71 -3.34 -25.33
CA LEU A 54 6.04 -3.77 -24.87
C LEU A 54 5.96 -4.90 -23.85
N GLU A 55 4.97 -4.86 -22.95
CA GLU A 55 4.76 -5.92 -21.95
C GLU A 55 4.33 -7.24 -22.62
N ALA A 56 3.48 -7.18 -23.64
CA ALA A 56 3.02 -8.38 -24.36
C ALA A 56 4.14 -9.06 -25.18
N GLU A 57 5.21 -8.33 -25.48
CA GLU A 57 6.39 -8.81 -26.22
C GLU A 57 7.55 -9.28 -25.32
N SER A 58 7.44 -9.16 -23.98
CA SER A 58 8.51 -9.47 -23.00
C SER A 58 8.55 -10.91 -22.51
#